data_AF-A0A937ZBY5-F1
#
_entry.id   AF-A0A937ZBY5-F1
#
_cell.length_a   1.000
_cell.length_b   1.000
_cell.length_c   1.000
_cell.angle_alpha   90.00
_cell.angle_beta   90.00
_cell.angle_gamma   90.00
#
_symmetry.space_group_name_H-M   'P 1'
#
loop_
_entity.id
_entity.type
_entity.pdbx_description
1 polymer ?
#
loop_
_entity_poly.entity_id
_entity_poly.type
_entity_poly.pdbx_seq_one_letter_code
_entity_poly.pdbx_strand_id
1 'polypeptide(L)'
;MAAVLRLLPVLVALLLPGTARAAERVDLLLVLSADVSRSVDHSKFQLQREGYAAAIADPKVLDAVTSGRHRRIAMCFVEWSGAGNQALVIDWTIVDGPEAARKFGDKLLELPRSFADRTSISGGIDFAMAQLARAPFEAPRHVIDISADGTHNSGRDVTAARDDAVNKGVTINALVILSERPLAWNPQHTNPPGGLPNYFRDHVIGGPARSWSSPRISSRSVRRSSRS
;
A
#
# COMPACT_ATOMS: atom_id res chain seq x y z
N MET A 1 27.83 53.77 -47.44
CA MET A 1 27.75 52.66 -46.46
C MET A 1 26.38 52.69 -45.83
N ALA A 2 25.45 51.83 -46.27
CA ALA A 2 24.09 51.77 -45.73
C ALA A 2 24.03 50.70 -44.62
N ALA A 3 23.69 51.12 -43.41
CA ALA A 3 23.55 50.22 -42.26
C ALA A 3 22.20 49.48 -42.35
N VAL A 4 22.24 48.18 -42.58
CA VAL A 4 21.06 47.30 -42.54
C VAL A 4 20.78 46.95 -41.08
N LEU A 5 19.78 47.60 -40.50
CA LEU A 5 19.26 47.28 -39.17
C LEU A 5 18.54 45.92 -39.24
N ARG A 6 19.19 44.85 -38.79
CA ARG A 6 18.58 43.52 -38.67
C ARG A 6 17.72 43.47 -37.40
N LEU A 7 16.40 43.63 -37.56
CA LEU A 7 15.42 43.34 -36.52
C LEU A 7 15.39 41.82 -36.27
N LEU A 8 15.92 41.37 -35.12
CA LEU A 8 15.70 40.01 -34.63
C LEU A 8 14.24 39.86 -34.17
N PRO A 9 13.51 38.81 -34.58
CA PRO A 9 12.19 38.56 -34.03
C PRO A 9 12.34 38.07 -32.59
N VAL A 10 11.78 38.82 -31.63
CA VAL A 10 11.61 38.36 -30.26
C VAL A 10 10.52 37.29 -30.27
N LEU A 11 10.92 36.03 -30.12
CA LEU A 11 10.00 34.91 -29.96
C LEU A 11 9.40 34.99 -28.55
N VAL A 12 8.23 35.63 -28.42
CA VAL A 12 7.44 35.57 -27.19
C VAL A 12 6.85 34.16 -27.10
N ALA A 13 7.49 33.30 -26.31
CA ALA A 13 6.94 32.00 -25.96
C ALA A 13 5.65 32.22 -25.17
N LEU A 14 4.51 31.98 -25.82
CA LEU A 14 3.19 32.01 -25.19
C LEU A 14 3.15 30.86 -24.18
N LEU A 15 3.36 31.18 -22.90
CA LEU A 15 3.09 30.29 -21.78
C LEU A 15 1.58 30.06 -21.73
N LEU A 16 1.11 29.06 -22.49
CA LEU A 16 -0.25 28.55 -22.34
C LEU A 16 -0.38 28.07 -20.88
N PRO A 17 -1.28 28.64 -20.06
CA PRO A 17 -1.53 28.10 -18.74
C PRO A 17 -2.00 26.66 -18.93
N GLY A 18 -1.18 25.71 -18.46
CA GLY A 18 -1.58 24.31 -18.43
C GLY A 18 -2.91 24.21 -17.73
N THR A 19 -3.92 23.67 -18.41
CA THR A 19 -5.20 23.38 -17.79
C THR A 19 -4.94 22.44 -16.63
N ALA A 20 -5.01 22.96 -15.40
CA ALA A 20 -5.02 22.14 -14.21
C ALA A 20 -6.28 21.28 -14.28
N ARG A 21 -6.13 20.07 -14.82
CA ARG A 21 -7.21 19.08 -14.87
C ARG A 21 -7.55 18.78 -13.42
N ALA A 22 -8.76 19.16 -12.99
CA ALA A 22 -9.23 18.86 -11.64
C ALA A 22 -9.03 17.36 -11.37
N ALA A 23 -8.39 17.03 -10.25
CA ALA A 23 -8.11 15.65 -9.90
C ALA A 23 -9.41 14.86 -9.89
N GLU A 24 -9.39 13.66 -10.48
CA GLU A 24 -10.58 12.82 -10.52
C GLU A 24 -10.94 12.39 -9.09
N ARG A 25 -12.25 12.47 -8.75
CA ARG A 25 -12.73 12.19 -7.39
C ARG A 25 -13.06 10.71 -7.23
N VAL A 26 -12.58 10.13 -6.12
CA VAL A 26 -12.84 8.75 -5.71
C VAL A 26 -13.25 8.69 -4.23
N ASP A 27 -13.83 7.59 -3.78
CA ASP A 27 -14.32 7.46 -2.40
C ASP A 27 -13.22 7.12 -1.37
N LEU A 28 -12.06 6.66 -1.85
CA LEU A 28 -10.92 6.21 -1.05
C LEU A 28 -9.63 6.20 -1.89
N LEU A 29 -8.54 6.69 -1.31
CA LEU A 29 -7.18 6.32 -1.72
C LEU A 29 -6.68 5.20 -0.81
N LEU A 30 -6.33 4.06 -1.39
CA LEU A 30 -5.84 2.89 -0.68
C LEU A 30 -4.42 2.53 -1.12
N VAL A 31 -3.47 2.55 -0.18
CA VAL A 31 -2.14 2.00 -0.39
C VAL A 31 -2.08 0.61 0.22
N LEU A 32 -1.95 -0.43 -0.61
CA LEU A 32 -1.64 -1.77 -0.16
C LEU A 32 -0.12 -1.87 0.02
N SER A 33 0.33 -2.05 1.26
CA SER A 33 1.72 -1.89 1.67
C SER A 33 2.29 -3.19 2.22
N ALA A 34 3.04 -3.90 1.38
CA ALA A 34 3.47 -5.27 1.62
C ALA A 34 4.94 -5.40 2.02
N ASP A 35 5.17 -6.06 3.15
CA ASP A 35 6.48 -6.52 3.60
C ASP A 35 6.99 -7.64 2.69
N VAL A 36 8.19 -7.43 2.15
CA VAL A 36 8.98 -8.44 1.43
C VAL A 36 10.37 -8.59 2.06
N SER A 37 10.48 -8.41 3.37
CA SER A 37 11.70 -8.65 4.14
C SER A 37 12.07 -10.13 4.19
N ARG A 38 13.32 -10.42 4.54
CA ARG A 38 13.93 -11.75 4.52
C ARG A 38 13.15 -12.81 5.34
N SER A 39 12.39 -12.40 6.36
CA SER A 39 11.54 -13.29 7.16
C SER A 39 10.35 -13.86 6.37
N VAL A 40 9.89 -13.13 5.36
CA VAL A 40 8.83 -13.55 4.44
C VAL A 40 9.42 -14.58 3.48
N ASP A 41 9.14 -15.86 3.73
CA ASP A 41 9.50 -16.95 2.82
C ASP A 41 8.65 -16.92 1.54
N HIS A 42 9.00 -17.78 0.58
CA HIS A 42 8.30 -17.84 -0.71
C HIS A 42 6.81 -18.18 -0.56
N SER A 43 6.45 -19.07 0.38
CA SER A 43 5.05 -19.46 0.59
C SER A 43 4.23 -18.32 1.19
N LYS A 44 4.79 -17.57 2.14
CA LYS A 44 4.15 -16.37 2.70
C LYS A 44 4.01 -15.26 1.68
N PHE A 45 5.03 -15.04 0.85
CA PHE A 45 4.99 -14.09 -0.24
C PHE A 45 3.84 -14.41 -1.20
N GLN A 46 3.74 -15.66 -1.69
CA GLN A 46 2.66 -16.08 -2.57
C GLN A 46 1.29 -15.97 -1.88
N LEU A 47 1.19 -16.41 -0.63
CA LEU A 47 -0.04 -16.30 0.17
C LEU A 47 -0.54 -14.86 0.30
N GLN A 48 0.37 -13.91 0.50
CA GLN A 48 0.05 -12.49 0.57
C GLN A 48 -0.48 -11.97 -0.79
N ARG A 49 0.19 -12.32 -1.89
CA ARG A 49 -0.20 -11.93 -3.26
C ARG A 49 -1.57 -12.49 -3.63
N GLU A 50 -1.78 -13.79 -3.43
CA GLU A 50 -3.05 -14.47 -3.64
C GLU A 50 -4.16 -13.89 -2.76
N GLY A 51 -3.86 -13.63 -1.48
CA GLY A 51 -4.81 -13.06 -0.53
C GLY A 51 -5.30 -11.68 -0.95
N TYR A 52 -4.39 -10.80 -1.41
CA TYR A 52 -4.77 -9.48 -1.93
C TYR A 52 -5.57 -9.58 -3.22
N ALA A 53 -5.13 -10.39 -4.19
CA ALA A 53 -5.85 -10.58 -5.45
C ALA A 53 -7.28 -11.09 -5.20
N ALA A 54 -7.44 -12.07 -4.32
CA ALA A 54 -8.74 -12.61 -3.93
C ALA A 54 -9.61 -11.58 -3.19
N ALA A 55 -9.04 -10.84 -2.24
CA ALA A 55 -9.80 -9.86 -1.45
C ALA A 55 -10.32 -8.69 -2.31
N ILE A 56 -9.51 -8.19 -3.25
CA ILE A 56 -9.90 -7.07 -4.14
C ILE A 56 -11.05 -7.49 -5.07
N ALA A 57 -11.08 -8.77 -5.47
CA ALA A 57 -12.12 -9.34 -6.33
C ALA A 57 -13.32 -9.90 -5.56
N ASP A 58 -13.31 -9.87 -4.23
CA ASP A 58 -14.41 -10.41 -3.41
C ASP A 58 -15.69 -9.60 -3.63
N PRO A 59 -16.85 -10.25 -3.89
CA PRO A 59 -18.11 -9.54 -4.14
C PRO A 59 -18.49 -8.57 -3.03
N LYS A 60 -18.23 -8.88 -1.76
CA LYS A 60 -18.57 -7.97 -0.64
C LYS A 60 -17.66 -6.74 -0.63
N VAL A 61 -16.40 -6.88 -1.03
CA VAL A 61 -15.49 -5.75 -1.19
C VAL A 61 -15.92 -4.89 -2.36
N LEU A 62 -16.31 -5.49 -3.48
CA LEU A 62 -16.83 -4.77 -4.65
C LEU A 62 -18.16 -4.06 -4.36
N ASP A 63 -19.06 -4.66 -3.59
CA ASP A 63 -20.29 -4.02 -3.11
C ASP A 63 -19.95 -2.82 -2.21
N ALA A 64 -18.96 -2.94 -1.33
CA ALA A 64 -18.49 -1.82 -0.51
C ALA A 64 -17.86 -0.68 -1.34
N VAL A 65 -17.09 -1.01 -2.38
CA VAL A 65 -16.52 -0.02 -3.32
C VAL A 65 -17.61 0.71 -4.10
N THR A 66 -18.60 -0.04 -4.60
CA THR A 66 -19.64 0.50 -5.49
C THR A 66 -20.83 1.13 -4.76
N SER A 67 -20.92 0.97 -3.43
CA SER A 67 -21.90 1.66 -2.58
C SER A 67 -21.45 3.07 -2.15
N GLY A 68 -20.19 3.43 -2.40
CA GLY A 68 -19.67 4.77 -2.17
C GLY A 68 -20.31 5.83 -3.08
N ARG A 69 -20.09 7.11 -2.76
CA ARG A 69 -20.66 8.26 -3.49
C ARG A 69 -20.16 8.31 -4.94
N HIS A 70 -18.88 8.05 -5.14
CA HIS A 70 -18.22 8.04 -6.45
C HIS A 70 -18.20 6.65 -7.10
N ARG A 71 -18.62 5.62 -6.33
CA ARG A 71 -18.73 4.20 -6.72
C ARG A 71 -17.41 3.61 -7.21
N ARG A 72 -16.30 4.21 -6.78
CA ARG A 72 -14.95 3.87 -7.22
C ARG A 72 -13.94 4.25 -6.16
N ILE A 73 -12.85 3.50 -6.10
CA ILE A 73 -11.68 3.80 -5.28
C ILE A 73 -10.45 3.85 -6.17
N ALA A 74 -9.39 4.53 -5.72
CA ALA A 74 -8.07 4.41 -6.32
C ALA A 74 -7.16 3.62 -5.37
N MET A 75 -6.39 2.69 -5.93
CA MET A 75 -5.44 1.90 -5.15
C MET A 75 -4.09 1.78 -5.85
N CYS A 76 -3.02 1.72 -5.06
CA CYS A 76 -1.69 1.35 -5.53
C CYS A 76 -1.12 0.23 -4.65
N PHE A 77 -0.11 -0.47 -5.17
CA PHE A 77 0.57 -1.54 -4.44
C PHE A 77 2.05 -1.19 -4.27
N VAL A 78 2.50 -1.17 -3.02
CA VAL A 78 3.88 -0.89 -2.66
C VAL A 78 4.49 -2.10 -1.96
N GLU A 79 5.76 -2.37 -2.27
CA GLU A 79 6.58 -3.33 -1.55
C GLU A 79 7.65 -2.60 -0.77
N TRP A 80 8.00 -3.14 0.40
CA TRP A 80 9.08 -2.62 1.21
C TRP A 80 9.81 -3.73 1.98
N SER A 81 11.07 -3.46 2.32
CA SER A 81 11.83 -4.25 3.30
C SER A 81 12.62 -3.32 4.22
N GLY A 82 13.94 -3.21 4.08
CA GLY A 82 14.78 -2.32 4.89
C GLY A 82 14.45 -0.84 4.66
N ALA A 83 14.99 0.05 5.50
CA ALA A 83 14.65 1.49 5.48
C ALA A 83 14.90 2.20 4.14
N GLY A 84 15.81 1.73 3.30
CA GLY A 84 16.04 2.26 1.95
C GLY A 84 15.41 1.46 0.80
N ASN A 85 14.63 0.42 1.11
CA ASN A 85 14.10 -0.52 0.13
C ASN A 85 12.58 -0.40 0.07
N GLN A 86 12.08 0.48 -0.79
CA GLN A 86 10.65 0.61 -1.10
C GLN A 86 10.46 0.77 -2.61
N ALA A 87 9.39 0.17 -3.13
CA ALA A 87 9.03 0.25 -4.54
C ALA A 87 7.52 0.45 -4.69
N LEU A 88 7.14 1.34 -5.60
CA LEU A 88 5.79 1.36 -6.15
C LEU A 88 5.74 0.29 -7.25
N VAL A 89 5.07 -0.82 -6.98
CA VAL A 89 5.06 -2.00 -7.84
C VAL A 89 3.87 -1.98 -8.80
N ILE A 90 2.73 -1.47 -8.35
CA ILE A 90 1.59 -1.14 -9.22
C ILE A 90 1.19 0.30 -8.92
N ASP A 91 1.23 1.16 -9.93
CA ASP A 91 0.82 2.56 -9.83
C ASP A 91 -0.69 2.70 -9.61
N TRP A 92 -1.12 3.89 -9.18
CA TRP A 92 -2.50 4.23 -8.86
C TRP A 92 -3.47 3.81 -9.97
N THR A 93 -4.35 2.89 -9.62
CA THR A 93 -5.34 2.28 -10.50
C THR A 93 -6.73 2.47 -9.92
N ILE A 94 -7.69 2.87 -10.76
CA ILE A 94 -9.10 2.93 -10.38
C ILE A 94 -9.67 1.51 -10.31
N VAL A 95 -10.40 1.24 -9.24
CA VAL A 95 -11.26 0.06 -9.12
C VAL A 95 -12.69 0.53 -8.91
N ASP A 96 -13.52 0.30 -9.91
CA ASP A 96 -14.94 0.70 -9.99
C ASP A 96 -15.87 -0.51 -10.25
N GLY A 97 -15.32 -1.71 -10.34
CA GLY A 97 -16.07 -2.94 -10.56
C GLY A 97 -15.21 -4.19 -10.73
N PRO A 98 -15.85 -5.35 -11.01
CA PRO A 98 -15.18 -6.66 -11.03
C PRO A 98 -14.05 -6.76 -12.05
N GLU A 99 -14.17 -6.12 -13.22
CA GLU A 99 -13.15 -6.21 -14.26
C GLU A 99 -11.86 -5.49 -13.87
N ALA A 100 -11.96 -4.25 -13.35
CA ALA A 100 -10.83 -3.48 -12.87
C ALA A 100 -10.14 -4.17 -11.68
N ALA A 101 -10.93 -4.68 -10.74
CA ALA A 101 -10.45 -5.47 -9.60
C ALA A 101 -9.67 -6.71 -10.04
N ARG A 102 -10.22 -7.50 -10.97
CA ARG A 102 -9.54 -8.68 -11.52
C ARG A 102 -8.23 -8.31 -12.22
N LYS A 103 -8.22 -7.27 -13.06
CA LYS A 103 -6.98 -6.80 -13.72
C LYS A 103 -5.91 -6.37 -12.72
N PHE A 104 -6.29 -5.74 -11.62
CA PHE A 104 -5.35 -5.38 -10.56
C PHE A 104 -4.81 -6.63 -9.86
N GLY A 105 -5.69 -7.58 -9.52
CA GLY A 105 -5.31 -8.87 -8.93
C GLY A 105 -4.38 -9.69 -9.82
N ASP A 106 -4.69 -9.81 -11.11
CA ASP A 106 -3.89 -10.55 -12.10
C ASP A 106 -2.46 -9.98 -12.17
N LYS A 107 -2.32 -8.64 -12.28
CA LYS A 107 -1.00 -7.97 -12.23
C LYS A 107 -0.24 -8.29 -10.95
N LEU A 108 -0.94 -8.36 -9.82
CA LEU A 108 -0.33 -8.60 -8.53
C LEU A 108 0.31 -10.01 -8.45
N LEU A 109 -0.29 -10.99 -9.13
CA LEU A 109 0.19 -12.38 -9.15
C LEU A 109 1.40 -12.58 -10.09
N GLU A 110 1.55 -11.76 -11.13
CA GLU A 110 2.62 -11.90 -12.13
C GLU A 110 3.94 -11.25 -11.71
N LEU A 111 3.90 -10.26 -10.82
CA LEU A 111 5.07 -9.43 -10.53
C LEU A 111 6.06 -10.11 -9.57
N PRO A 112 7.38 -10.08 -9.87
CA PRO A 112 8.39 -10.65 -8.99
C PRO A 112 8.55 -9.84 -7.70
N ARG A 113 9.14 -10.48 -6.69
CA ARG A 113 9.50 -9.85 -5.42
C ARG A 113 10.61 -8.82 -5.61
N SER A 114 10.41 -7.59 -5.12
CA SER A 114 11.38 -6.49 -5.34
C SER A 114 12.63 -6.58 -4.45
N PHE A 115 12.51 -7.05 -3.20
CA PHE A 115 13.58 -7.00 -2.19
C PHE A 115 13.57 -8.20 -1.24
N ALA A 116 14.62 -8.37 -0.44
CA ALA A 116 14.69 -9.39 0.63
C ALA A 116 15.69 -9.01 1.75
N ASP A 117 15.44 -7.90 2.44
CA ASP A 117 16.33 -7.34 3.48
C ASP A 117 15.66 -7.31 4.87
N ARG A 118 16.03 -6.39 5.77
CA ARG A 118 15.40 -6.09 7.06
C ARG A 118 13.93 -5.67 6.94
N THR A 119 13.27 -5.41 8.06
CA THR A 119 11.83 -5.09 8.14
C THR A 119 11.63 -3.67 8.64
N SER A 120 11.33 -2.74 7.72
CA SER A 120 11.08 -1.32 8.00
C SER A 120 9.61 -0.97 7.80
N ILE A 121 8.78 -1.30 8.80
CA ILE A 121 7.38 -0.89 8.82
C ILE A 121 7.26 0.65 8.73
N SER A 122 8.14 1.40 9.41
CA SER A 122 8.15 2.86 9.34
C SER A 122 8.45 3.36 7.92
N GLY A 123 9.40 2.73 7.22
CA GLY A 123 9.73 3.05 5.83
C GLY A 123 8.56 2.74 4.89
N GLY A 124 7.85 1.63 5.12
CA GLY A 124 6.61 1.32 4.42
C GLY A 124 5.51 2.37 4.64
N ILE A 125 5.35 2.86 5.87
CA ILE A 125 4.41 3.94 6.20
C ILE A 125 4.82 5.25 5.51
N ASP A 126 6.08 5.65 5.65
CA ASP A 126 6.58 6.91 5.08
C ASP A 126 6.48 6.94 3.55
N PHE A 127 6.83 5.81 2.91
CA PHE A 127 6.69 5.68 1.47
C PHE A 127 5.22 5.71 1.02
N ALA A 128 4.33 5.02 1.74
CA ALA A 128 2.89 5.07 1.47
C ALA A 128 2.32 6.49 1.64
N MET A 129 2.77 7.23 2.65
CA MET A 129 2.41 8.65 2.81
C MET A 129 2.90 9.51 1.64
N ALA A 130 4.10 9.24 1.12
CA ALA A 130 4.59 9.91 -0.08
C ALA A 130 3.77 9.55 -1.34
N GLN A 131 3.28 8.31 -1.46
CA GLN A 131 2.38 7.92 -2.55
C GLN A 131 1.02 8.62 -2.44
N LEU A 132 0.43 8.69 -1.24
CA LEU A 132 -0.82 9.41 -1.00
C LEU A 132 -0.70 10.89 -1.39
N ALA A 133 0.41 11.54 -1.04
CA ALA A 133 0.66 12.94 -1.40
C ALA A 133 0.84 13.17 -2.91
N ARG A 134 1.19 12.14 -3.67
CA ARG A 134 1.40 12.19 -5.13
C ARG A 134 0.25 11.60 -5.93
N ALA A 135 -0.81 11.12 -5.26
CA ALA A 135 -1.93 10.49 -5.94
C ALA A 135 -2.59 11.47 -6.92
N PRO A 136 -2.91 11.05 -8.16
CA PRO A 136 -3.56 11.91 -9.15
C PRO A 136 -5.08 12.07 -8.92
N PHE A 137 -5.56 11.69 -7.72
CA PHE A 137 -6.95 11.56 -7.36
C PHE A 137 -7.24 12.29 -6.04
N GLU A 138 -8.46 12.83 -5.91
CA GLU A 138 -8.95 13.40 -4.67
C GLU A 138 -9.91 12.43 -3.97
N ALA A 139 -9.70 12.17 -2.68
CA ALA A 139 -10.62 11.36 -1.89
C ALA A 139 -10.83 11.94 -0.48
N PRO A 140 -12.00 11.73 0.13
CA PRO A 140 -12.24 12.12 1.51
C PRO A 140 -11.60 11.17 2.53
N ARG A 141 -11.12 9.99 2.09
CA ARG A 141 -10.53 8.96 2.96
C ARG A 141 -9.21 8.48 2.37
N HIS A 142 -8.21 8.34 3.23
CA HIS A 142 -6.90 7.81 2.90
C HIS A 142 -6.59 6.65 3.84
N VAL A 143 -6.21 5.50 3.28
CA VAL A 143 -5.91 4.28 4.03
C VAL A 143 -4.58 3.70 3.57
N ILE A 144 -3.77 3.27 4.53
CA ILE A 144 -2.61 2.40 4.33
C ILE A 144 -2.97 1.06 4.95
N ASP A 145 -2.92 -0.01 4.16
CA ASP A 145 -3.10 -1.38 4.64
C ASP A 145 -1.76 -2.11 4.65
N ILE A 146 -1.23 -2.37 5.84
CA ILE A 146 0.10 -2.94 6.01
C ILE A 146 0.01 -4.46 6.15
N SER A 147 0.69 -5.22 5.29
CA SER A 147 0.83 -6.67 5.45
C SER A 147 2.26 -7.06 5.77
N ALA A 148 2.48 -7.75 6.90
CA ALA A 148 3.83 -8.05 7.40
C ALA A 148 3.85 -9.28 8.31
N ASP A 149 5.02 -9.93 8.42
CA ASP A 149 5.20 -11.19 9.17
C ASP A 149 6.09 -11.06 10.42
N GLY A 150 6.55 -9.85 10.73
CA GLY A 150 7.38 -9.61 11.90
C GLY A 150 7.38 -8.17 12.42
N THR A 151 8.09 -7.97 13.52
CA THR A 151 8.25 -6.67 14.18
C THR A 151 9.13 -5.70 13.39
N HIS A 152 8.98 -4.40 13.63
CA HIS A 152 9.87 -3.39 13.07
C HIS A 152 11.30 -3.58 13.59
N ASN A 153 12.30 -3.52 12.70
CA ASN A 153 13.71 -3.67 13.08
C ASN A 153 14.68 -2.80 12.26
N SER A 154 14.19 -1.87 11.44
CA SER A 154 15.03 -1.00 10.59
C SER A 154 14.30 0.29 10.29
N GLY A 155 14.98 1.44 10.37
CA GLY A 155 14.37 2.75 10.13
C GLY A 155 14.12 3.51 11.42
N ARG A 156 13.26 4.53 11.34
CA ARG A 156 12.85 5.35 12.48
C ARG A 156 11.81 4.64 13.33
N ASP A 157 11.52 5.17 14.51
CA ASP A 157 10.47 4.63 15.38
C ASP A 157 9.13 4.48 14.64
N VAL A 158 8.57 3.27 14.71
CA VAL A 158 7.33 2.92 13.99
C VAL A 158 6.12 3.64 14.56
N THR A 159 6.11 3.90 15.87
CA THR A 159 5.01 4.58 16.57
C THR A 159 4.95 6.04 16.13
N ALA A 160 6.11 6.70 16.06
CA ALA A 160 6.22 8.04 15.49
C ALA A 160 5.74 8.08 14.02
N ALA A 161 6.06 7.07 13.21
CA ALA A 161 5.61 7.01 11.83
C ALA A 161 4.10 6.85 11.70
N ARG A 162 3.52 5.97 12.51
CA ARG A 162 2.07 5.84 12.63
C ARG A 162 1.44 7.17 13.04
N ASP A 163 1.95 7.80 14.09
CA ASP A 163 1.35 9.00 14.66
C ASP A 163 1.40 10.18 13.67
N ASP A 164 2.50 10.34 12.92
CA ASP A 164 2.61 11.33 11.85
C ASP A 164 1.55 11.13 10.75
N ALA A 165 1.31 9.88 10.34
CA ALA A 165 0.30 9.55 9.34
C ALA A 165 -1.12 9.78 9.87
N VAL A 166 -1.39 9.35 11.10
CA VAL A 166 -2.69 9.53 11.78
C VAL A 166 -3.01 11.01 11.99
N ASN A 167 -2.03 11.82 12.38
CA ASN A 167 -2.19 13.27 12.52
C ASN A 167 -2.53 13.96 11.19
N LYS A 168 -2.24 13.33 10.05
CA LYS A 168 -2.65 13.77 8.71
C LYS A 168 -3.99 13.17 8.25
N GLY A 169 -4.73 12.53 9.16
CA GLY A 169 -6.05 11.96 8.90
C GLY A 169 -6.02 10.61 8.17
N VAL A 170 -4.86 9.97 8.06
CA VAL A 170 -4.72 8.66 7.39
C VAL A 170 -5.04 7.54 8.37
N THR A 171 -5.80 6.55 7.90
CA THR A 171 -6.03 5.30 8.65
C THR A 171 -4.97 4.28 8.29
N ILE A 172 -4.38 3.62 9.29
CA ILE A 172 -3.44 2.52 9.11
C ILE A 172 -4.10 1.24 9.64
N ASN A 173 -4.39 0.31 8.73
CA ASN A 173 -4.80 -1.05 9.05
C ASN A 173 -3.61 -2.00 8.95
N ALA A 174 -3.75 -3.22 9.48
CA ALA A 174 -2.73 -4.23 9.27
C ALA A 174 -3.27 -5.65 9.16
N LEU A 175 -2.68 -6.39 8.22
CA LEU A 175 -2.81 -7.83 8.02
C LEU A 175 -1.54 -8.53 8.52
N VAL A 176 -1.64 -9.20 9.66
CA VAL A 176 -0.48 -9.87 10.26
C VAL A 176 -0.36 -11.30 9.73
N ILE A 177 0.77 -11.61 9.08
CA ILE A 177 1.10 -12.96 8.59
C ILE A 177 1.80 -13.72 9.71
N LEU A 178 1.12 -14.71 10.29
CA LEU A 178 1.64 -15.43 11.45
C LEU A 178 2.57 -16.57 11.03
N SER A 179 3.68 -16.70 11.75
CA SER A 179 4.57 -17.86 11.65
C SER A 179 4.19 -18.90 12.71
N GLU A 180 3.91 -20.13 12.29
CA GLU A 180 3.62 -21.25 13.22
C GLU A 180 4.83 -21.57 14.12
N ARG A 181 6.03 -21.46 13.55
CA ARG A 181 7.30 -21.65 14.26
C ARG A 181 8.09 -20.33 14.23
N PRO A 182 8.74 -19.95 15.34
CA PRO A 182 9.63 -18.81 15.35
C PRO A 182 10.80 -18.96 14.37
N LEU A 183 11.27 -17.85 13.82
CA LEU A 183 12.52 -17.85 13.05
C LEU A 183 13.69 -18.30 13.91
N ALA A 184 14.50 -19.22 13.40
CA ALA A 184 15.64 -19.76 14.13
C ALA A 184 16.66 -18.70 14.55
N TRP A 185 16.88 -17.68 13.71
CA TRP A 185 17.90 -16.65 13.91
C TRP A 185 17.36 -15.37 14.59
N ASN A 186 16.03 -15.19 14.67
CA ASN A 186 15.41 -14.07 15.37
C ASN A 186 13.97 -14.41 15.81
N PRO A 187 13.81 -15.24 16.86
CA PRO A 187 12.51 -15.76 17.26
C PRO A 187 11.49 -14.66 17.62
N GLN A 188 11.95 -13.61 18.31
CA GLN A 188 11.08 -12.52 18.79
C GLN A 188 10.58 -11.62 17.65
N HIS A 189 11.18 -11.69 16.46
CA HIS A 189 10.73 -10.91 15.33
C HIS A 189 9.38 -11.41 14.79
N THR A 190 9.20 -12.72 14.61
CA THR A 190 7.93 -13.31 14.17
C THR A 190 7.02 -13.69 15.33
N ASN A 191 7.61 -13.93 16.52
CA ASN A 191 6.90 -14.37 17.72
C ASN A 191 7.34 -13.55 18.94
N PRO A 192 7.09 -12.22 18.95
CA PRO A 192 7.43 -11.38 20.10
C PRO A 192 6.64 -11.80 21.34
N PRO A 193 7.15 -11.50 22.56
CA PRO A 193 6.36 -11.61 23.78
C PRO A 193 5.02 -10.87 23.65
N GLY A 194 3.93 -11.49 24.10
CA GLY A 194 2.58 -10.95 23.91
C GLY A 194 1.98 -11.18 22.51
N GLY A 195 2.75 -11.65 21.53
CA GLY A 195 2.29 -12.03 20.21
C GLY A 195 2.28 -10.90 19.19
N LEU A 196 2.59 -11.25 17.94
CA LEU A 196 2.68 -10.30 16.83
C LEU A 196 1.40 -9.47 16.61
N PRO A 197 0.17 -10.01 16.73
CA PRO A 197 -1.04 -9.21 16.62
C PRO A 197 -1.14 -8.07 17.64
N ASN A 198 -0.68 -8.28 18.87
CA ASN A 198 -0.69 -7.23 19.89
C ASN A 198 0.37 -6.17 19.56
N TYR A 199 1.56 -6.58 19.12
CA TYR A 199 2.58 -5.64 18.62
C TYR A 199 2.02 -4.71 17.52
N PHE A 200 1.32 -5.26 16.51
CA PHE A 200 0.73 -4.43 15.44
C PHE A 200 -0.37 -3.50 15.97
N ARG A 201 -1.22 -3.99 16.88
CA ARG A 201 -2.26 -3.17 17.50
C ARG A 201 -1.67 -1.97 18.25
N ASP A 202 -0.57 -2.20 18.98
CA ASP A 202 -0.03 -1.21 19.92
C ASP A 202 0.91 -0.21 19.23
N HIS A 203 1.60 -0.63 18.15
CA HIS A 203 2.65 0.15 17.51
C HIS A 203 2.36 0.59 16.06
N VAL A 204 1.50 -0.13 15.32
CA VAL A 204 1.36 0.06 13.87
C VAL A 204 0.00 0.60 13.47
N ILE A 205 -1.08 0.05 14.02
CA ILE A 205 -2.46 0.38 13.63
C ILE A 205 -2.90 1.69 14.28
N GLY A 206 -3.60 2.54 13.52
CA GLY A 206 -4.11 3.82 14.01
C GLY A 206 -5.07 4.52 13.05
N GLY A 207 -5.66 5.63 13.50
CA GLY A 207 -6.47 6.50 12.66
C GLY A 207 -7.97 6.54 13.00
N PRO A 208 -8.74 7.38 12.28
CA PRO A 208 -10.13 7.72 12.62
C PRO A 208 -11.12 6.56 12.47
N ALA A 209 -10.84 5.59 11.59
CA ALA A 209 -11.69 4.42 11.35
C ALA A 209 -10.96 3.15 11.80
N ARG A 210 -11.17 2.72 13.06
CA ARG A 210 -10.64 1.43 13.53
C ARG A 210 -11.45 0.28 12.94
N SER A 211 -11.05 -0.28 11.80
CA SER A 211 -11.47 -1.63 11.40
C SER A 211 -10.33 -2.61 11.67
N TRP A 212 -10.27 -3.14 12.90
CA TRP A 212 -9.43 -4.30 13.19
C TRP A 212 -10.14 -5.55 12.65
N SER A 213 -9.62 -6.14 11.59
CA SER A 213 -9.87 -7.54 11.26
C SER A 213 -8.56 -8.30 11.44
N SER A 214 -8.57 -9.33 12.28
CA SER A 214 -7.48 -10.31 12.33
C SER A 214 -7.95 -11.54 11.55
N PRO A 215 -7.97 -11.53 10.19
CA PRO A 215 -8.08 -12.78 9.49
C PRO A 215 -6.78 -13.55 9.79
N ARG A 216 -6.93 -14.65 10.52
CA ARG A 216 -5.85 -15.62 10.71
C ARG A 216 -5.62 -16.27 9.35
N ILE A 217 -4.84 -15.63 8.48
CA ILE A 217 -4.46 -16.22 7.19
C ILE A 217 -3.33 -17.21 7.48
N SER A 218 -3.71 -18.48 7.62
CA SER A 218 -2.76 -19.59 7.62
C SER A 218 -2.87 -20.29 6.27
N SER A 219 -1.85 -21.08 5.89
CA SER A 219 -1.90 -21.91 4.67
C SER A 219 -3.14 -22.82 4.59
N ARG A 220 -3.83 -23.07 5.71
CA ARG A 220 -5.09 -23.81 5.79
C ARG A 220 -6.33 -22.97 5.45
N SER A 221 -6.34 -21.66 5.68
CA SER A 221 -7.53 -20.83 5.43
C SER A 221 -7.76 -20.57 3.95
N VAL A 222 -6.69 -20.40 3.16
CA VAL A 222 -6.77 -20.15 1.71
C VAL A 222 -7.17 -21.40 0.91
N ARG A 223 -6.79 -22.61 1.36
CA ARG A 223 -7.25 -23.87 0.73
C ARG A 223 -8.75 -24.13 0.87
N ARG A 224 -9.44 -23.44 1.78
CA ARG A 224 -10.88 -23.57 1.97
C ARG A 224 -11.70 -22.66 1.06
N SER A 225 -11.19 -21.49 0.69
CA SER A 225 -11.87 -20.55 -0.20
C SER A 225 -11.75 -20.91 -1.68
N SER A 226 -10.76 -21.73 -2.07
CA SER A 226 -10.60 -22.23 -3.45
C SER A 226 -11.41 -23.51 -3.76
N ARG A 227 -12.24 -23.97 -2.82
CA ARG A 227 -13.07 -25.19 -2.95
C ARG A 227 -14.57 -24.93 -2.77
N SER A 228 -15.00 -23.67 -2.75
CA SER A 228 -16.41 -23.27 -2.61
C SER A 228 -16.86 -22.46 -3.81
#